data_AF-A0A328S8N1-F1
#
_entry.id   AF-A0A328S8N1-F1
#
_cell.length_a   1.000
_cell.length_b   1.000
_cell.length_c   1.000
_cell.angle_alpha   90.00
_cell.angle_beta   90.00
_cell.angle_gamma   90.00
#
_symmetry.space_group_name_H-M   'P 1'
#
loop_
_entity.id
_entity.type
_entity.pdbx_description
1 polymer ?
#
loop_
_entity_poly.entity_id
_entity_poly.type
_entity_poly.pdbx_seq_one_letter_code
_entity_poly.pdbx_strand_id
1 'polypeptide(L)'
;LGITLDSVKTSNGKVTVSGTFTDEEGKPLMNSNVKVTINGKTYTAKTNNKGIYTLTKPYTGNNITLTLSYDGNKNYNSFGKTTKLTV
;
A
#
# COMPACT_ATOMS: atom_id res chain seq x y z
N LEU A 1 8.33 0.64 12.14
CA LEU A 1 7.32 0.03 11.23
C LEU A 1 7.85 -0.02 9.81
N GLY A 2 7.47 -1.01 9.00
CA GLY A 2 7.86 -1.10 7.60
C GLY A 2 6.69 -1.43 6.68
N ILE A 3 6.27 -0.48 5.83
CA ILE A 3 5.41 -0.77 4.68
C ILE A 3 6.28 -0.80 3.43
N THR A 4 6.30 -1.94 2.74
CA THR A 4 7.00 -2.11 1.47
C THR A 4 6.04 -2.00 0.30
N LEU A 5 6.57 -1.64 -0.87
CA LEU A 5 5.84 -1.72 -2.14
C LEU A 5 6.60 -2.72 -2.99
N ASP A 6 6.12 -3.97 -3.03
CA ASP A 6 6.88 -5.07 -3.63
C ASP A 6 6.57 -5.21 -5.12
N SER A 7 5.32 -4.95 -5.52
CA SER A 7 4.91 -5.08 -6.92
C SER A 7 3.84 -4.05 -7.28
N VAL A 8 4.02 -3.46 -8.46
CA VAL A 8 3.05 -2.59 -9.13
C VAL A 8 2.85 -3.13 -10.53
N LYS A 9 1.62 -3.51 -10.86
CA LYS A 9 1.26 -4.06 -12.18
C LYS A 9 0.13 -3.23 -12.76
N THR A 10 0.25 -2.85 -14.02
CA THR A 10 -0.82 -2.19 -14.78
C THR A 10 -1.34 -3.12 -15.86
N SER A 11 -2.64 -3.36 -15.89
CA SER A 11 -3.28 -4.19 -16.92
C SER A 11 -4.72 -3.74 -17.14
N ASN A 12 -5.11 -3.63 -18.41
CA ASN A 12 -6.48 -3.34 -18.84
C ASN A 12 -7.14 -2.15 -18.11
N GLY A 13 -6.42 -1.02 -18.00
CA GLY A 13 -6.90 0.20 -17.32
C GLY A 13 -6.99 0.10 -15.79
N LYS A 14 -6.38 -0.92 -15.18
CA LYS A 14 -6.29 -1.10 -13.72
C LYS A 14 -4.84 -1.16 -13.28
N VAL A 15 -4.59 -0.64 -12.09
CA VAL A 15 -3.34 -0.84 -11.37
C VAL A 15 -3.59 -1.79 -10.20
N THR A 16 -2.73 -2.78 -10.07
CA THR A 16 -2.65 -3.69 -8.94
C THR A 16 -1.35 -3.42 -8.21
N VAL A 17 -1.47 -3.05 -6.95
CA VAL A 17 -0.34 -2.81 -6.06
C VAL A 17 -0.38 -3.82 -4.93
N SER A 18 0.79 -4.34 -4.58
CA SER A 18 0.95 -5.24 -3.45
C SER A 18 2.25 -4.96 -2.72
N GLY A 19 2.23 -5.23 -1.43
CA GLY A 19 3.40 -5.09 -0.57
C GLY A 19 3.18 -5.76 0.78
N THR A 20 4.18 -5.66 1.64
CA THR A 20 4.11 -6.17 3.02
C THR A 20 4.02 -5.02 4.01
N PHE A 21 3.37 -5.30 5.13
CA PHE A 21 3.38 -4.44 6.30
C PHE A 21 3.88 -5.24 7.49
N THR A 22 5.02 -4.81 8.03
CA THR A 22 5.68 -5.44 9.17
C THR A 22 5.97 -4.44 10.28
N ASP A 23 6.21 -4.96 11.49
CA ASP A 23 6.79 -4.18 12.57
C ASP A 23 8.31 -3.96 12.38
N GLU A 24 8.96 -3.41 13.40
CA GLU A 24 10.41 -3.14 13.40
C GLU A 24 11.26 -4.41 13.55
N GLU A 25 10.68 -5.48 14.07
CA GLU A 25 11.31 -6.81 14.16
C GLU A 25 11.08 -7.64 12.90
N GLY A 26 10.35 -7.11 11.90
CA GLY A 26 10.00 -7.82 10.67
C GLY A 26 8.81 -8.77 10.82
N LYS A 27 8.07 -8.73 11.94
CA LYS A 27 6.87 -9.56 12.09
C LYS A 27 5.72 -8.98 11.26
N PRO A 28 4.95 -9.84 10.56
CA PRO A 28 3.84 -9.40 9.73
C PRO A 28 2.69 -8.82 10.56
N LEU A 29 2.24 -7.63 10.18
CA LEU A 29 1.08 -6.98 10.79
C LEU A 29 -0.18 -7.39 10.05
N MET A 30 -0.83 -8.45 10.52
CA MET A 30 -2.09 -8.93 9.96
C MET A 30 -3.28 -8.04 10.31
N ASN A 31 -4.35 -8.12 9.50
CA ASN A 31 -5.63 -7.45 9.73
C ASN A 31 -5.51 -5.92 9.91
N SER A 32 -4.45 -5.33 9.37
CA SER A 32 -4.09 -3.93 9.50
C SER A 32 -4.50 -3.16 8.25
N ASN A 33 -5.01 -1.94 8.45
CA ASN A 33 -5.53 -1.11 7.37
C ASN A 33 -4.42 -0.23 6.78
N VAL A 34 -3.86 -0.63 5.64
CA VAL A 34 -2.91 0.17 4.86
C VAL A 34 -3.69 1.10 3.93
N LYS A 35 -3.47 2.40 4.04
CA LYS A 35 -3.98 3.37 3.09
C LYS A 35 -3.07 3.45 1.87
N VAL A 36 -3.66 3.45 0.70
CA VAL A 36 -2.98 3.51 -0.59
C VAL A 36 -3.64 4.62 -1.40
N THR A 37 -2.89 5.68 -1.65
CA THR A 37 -3.30 6.81 -2.46
C THR A 37 -2.79 6.60 -3.88
N ILE A 38 -3.70 6.53 -4.83
CA ILE A 38 -3.41 6.35 -6.26
C ILE A 38 -3.89 7.61 -6.96
N ASN A 39 -2.97 8.40 -7.53
CA ASN A 39 -3.28 9.68 -8.20
C ASN A 39 -4.19 10.61 -7.35
N GLY A 40 -3.87 10.74 -6.07
CA GLY A 40 -4.63 11.57 -5.13
C GLY A 40 -5.91 10.94 -4.57
N LYS A 41 -6.33 9.75 -5.03
CA LYS A 41 -7.45 9.00 -4.45
C LYS A 41 -6.97 7.98 -3.45
N THR A 42 -7.40 8.12 -2.19
CA THR A 42 -7.03 7.21 -1.10
C THR A 42 -7.98 6.03 -1.02
N TYR A 43 -7.41 4.84 -0.92
CA TYR A 43 -8.10 3.57 -0.73
C TYR A 43 -7.52 2.84 0.47
N THR A 44 -8.31 1.99 1.12
CA THR A 44 -7.83 1.17 2.23
C THR A 44 -7.71 -0.27 1.79
N ALA A 45 -6.54 -0.87 2.00
CA ALA A 45 -6.25 -2.27 1.78
C ALA A 45 -5.93 -2.93 3.13
N LYS A 46 -6.57 -4.07 3.41
CA LYS A 46 -6.34 -4.81 4.64
C LYS A 46 -5.27 -5.87 4.41
N THR A 47 -4.32 -5.96 5.33
CA THR A 47 -3.27 -6.99 5.29
C THR A 47 -3.81 -8.36 5.67
N ASN A 48 -3.33 -9.40 5.01
CA ASN A 48 -3.67 -10.80 5.33
C ASN A 48 -2.81 -11.33 6.49
N ASN A 49 -2.93 -12.63 6.82
CA ASN A 49 -2.16 -13.29 7.89
C ASN A 49 -0.64 -13.25 7.70
N LYS A 50 -0.14 -12.94 6.50
CA LYS A 50 1.28 -12.78 6.20
C LYS A 50 1.70 -11.30 6.15
N GLY A 51 0.83 -10.36 6.57
CA GLY A 51 1.10 -8.94 6.49
C GLY A 51 1.05 -8.38 5.06
N ILE A 52 0.61 -9.18 4.07
CA ILE A 52 0.57 -8.77 2.67
C ILE A 52 -0.72 -8.01 2.42
N TYR A 53 -0.63 -6.80 1.87
CA TYR A 53 -1.76 -6.05 1.35
C TYR A 53 -1.75 -6.11 -0.18
N THR A 54 -2.93 -6.22 -0.77
CA THR A 54 -3.12 -6.17 -2.23
C THR A 54 -4.30 -5.28 -2.54
N LEU A 55 -4.13 -4.37 -3.50
CA LEU A 55 -5.18 -3.46 -3.93
C LEU A 55 -5.19 -3.35 -5.45
N THR A 56 -6.35 -3.59 -6.04
CA THR A 56 -6.58 -3.36 -7.47
C THR A 56 -7.61 -2.26 -7.64
N LYS A 57 -7.24 -1.21 -8.38
CA LYS A 57 -8.13 -0.08 -8.68
C LYS A 57 -8.00 0.38 -10.12
N PRO A 58 -9.08 0.90 -10.72
CA PRO A 58 -9.00 1.55 -12.02
C PRO A 58 -8.06 2.75 -11.95
N TYR A 59 -7.28 2.93 -13.01
CA TYR A 59 -6.31 4.00 -13.12
C TYR A 59 -6.37 4.60 -14.53
N THR A 60 -6.26 5.92 -14.61
CA THR A 60 -6.32 6.69 -15.85
C THR A 60 -5.13 7.65 -15.91
N GLY A 61 -4.33 7.56 -16.97
CA GLY A 61 -3.19 8.47 -17.23
C GLY A 61 -1.89 7.72 -17.55
N ASN A 62 -0.80 8.47 -17.71
CA ASN A 62 0.52 7.91 -18.05
C ASN A 62 1.46 7.82 -16.82
N ASN A 63 1.19 8.55 -15.72
CA ASN A 63 2.00 8.55 -14.51
C ASN A 63 1.19 8.15 -13.27
N ILE A 64 1.68 7.14 -12.53
CA ILE A 64 1.06 6.68 -11.28
C ILE A 64 1.83 7.23 -10.09
N THR A 65 1.18 8.10 -9.33
CA THR A 65 1.72 8.47 -8.00
C THR A 65 1.07 7.59 -6.95
N LEU A 66 1.90 6.81 -6.25
CA LEU A 66 1.47 5.93 -5.16
C LEU A 66 1.98 6.47 -3.82
N THR A 67 1.07 6.68 -2.88
CA THR A 67 1.44 6.98 -1.49
C THR A 67 0.81 5.95 -0.58
N LEU A 68 1.66 5.21 0.12
CA LEU A 68 1.26 4.27 1.16
C LEU A 68 1.29 4.99 2.49
N SER A 69 0.25 4.84 3.28
CA SER A 69 0.21 5.38 4.63
C SER A 69 -0.53 4.45 5.59
N TYR A 70 -0.29 4.68 6.86
CA TYR A 70 -0.92 4.01 7.97
C TYR A 70 -1.13 5.05 9.06
N ASP A 71 -2.36 5.20 9.54
CA ASP A 71 -2.71 6.25 10.50
C ASP A 71 -2.17 5.97 11.92
N GLY A 72 -1.64 4.77 12.16
CA GLY A 72 -1.35 4.30 13.50
C GLY A 72 -2.55 3.59 14.13
N ASN A 73 -2.29 2.90 15.23
CA ASN A 73 -3.29 2.36 16.14
C ASN A 73 -2.76 2.41 17.58
N LYS A 74 -3.47 1.79 18.53
CA LYS A 74 -3.06 1.73 19.94
C LYS A 74 -1.66 1.11 20.16
N ASN A 75 -1.21 0.24 19.27
CA ASN A 75 0.04 -0.52 19.41
C ASN A 75 1.18 0.01 18.52
N TYR A 76 0.87 0.78 17.47
CA TYR A 76 1.80 1.16 16.42
C TYR A 76 1.59 2.62 15.99
N ASN A 77 2.68 3.37 15.84
CA ASN A 77 2.63 4.76 15.36
C ASN A 77 2.16 4.86 13.89
N SER A 78 1.85 6.08 13.45
CA SER A 78 1.58 6.34 12.04
C SER A 78 2.84 6.13 11.19
N PHE A 79 2.65 5.76 9.93
CA PHE A 79 3.74 5.54 8.96
C PHE A 79 3.30 6.02 7.58
N GLY A 80 4.24 6.57 6.79
CA GLY A 80 3.97 7.02 5.43
C GLY A 80 5.16 6.78 4.51
N LYS A 81 4.90 6.27 3.31
CA LYS A 81 5.89 6.06 2.25
C LYS A 81 5.31 6.44 0.90
N THR A 82 5.95 7.37 0.20
CA THR A 82 5.54 7.81 -1.13
C THR A 82 6.51 7.27 -2.18
N THR A 83 5.96 6.68 -3.24
CA THR A 83 6.71 6.19 -4.40
C THR A 83 6.02 6.69 -5.67
N LYS A 84 6.76 7.43 -6.49
CA LYS A 84 6.28 7.87 -7.81
C LYS A 84 6.75 6.87 -8.86
N LEU A 85 5.82 6.36 -9.67
CA LEU A 85 6.13 5.52 -10.81
C LEU A 85 5.68 6.20 -12.10
N THR A 86 6.57 6.18 -13.09
CA THR A 86 6.22 6.48 -14.48
C THR A 86 6.00 5.13 -15.16
N VAL A 87 4.80 4.91 -15.68
CA VAL A 87 4.45 3.70 -16.46
C VAL A 87 4.72 3.96 -17.92
#